data_AF-A0A1S4DNV0-F1
#
_entry.id   AF-A0A1S4DNV0-F1
#
_cell.length_a   1.000
_cell.length_b   1.000
_cell.length_c   1.000
_cell.angle_alpha   90.00
_cell.angle_beta   90.00
_cell.angle_gamma   90.00
#
_symmetry.space_group_name_H-M   'P 1'
#
loop_
_entity.id
_entity.type
_entity.pdbx_description
1 polymer ?
#
loop_
_entity_poly.entity_id
_entity_poly.type
_entity_poly.pdbx_seq_one_letter_code
_entity_poly.pdbx_strand_id
1 'polypeptide(L)'
;TRKLDWIYLGDLFCLVSCLCCFNSILYQDIAGTLATEAAEDSTQVAKLRSALESVDHKRRKILQQMRSDMAMLTLEDGSSPVRNPSTAAEDARLASLVSLDGILKLVKDVLRQSSVNTLSKSRKKAMLASLDELAERMPSLLDIDHPCARRHIEEARHAVEPIPEEDDLLHDTVHASRHPEDVGLGGETDVAQWNVLQFNTGSTNPFIIKCGANSNSELVIKADSRVQEPKGGEIVRVVPRPTVLENMSLDEMKQLFTQLPEALSLLALARTADGTRARYSRLYRTLAMKVPALRDLVSELEKGGVLKDVKS
;
A
#
# COMPACT_ATOMS: atom_id res chain seq x y z
N THR A 1 64.13 14.73 -15.95
CA THR A 1 63.19 13.74 -15.34
C THR A 1 61.78 14.31 -15.31
N ARG A 2 61.13 14.43 -16.47
CA ARG A 2 59.71 14.81 -16.63
C ARG A 2 59.03 13.83 -17.59
N LYS A 3 58.92 12.57 -17.18
CA LYS A 3 58.34 11.51 -18.03
C LYS A 3 57.36 10.59 -17.29
N LEU A 4 57.06 10.84 -16.01
CA LEU A 4 56.15 10.00 -15.23
C LEU A 4 54.74 10.58 -15.02
N ASP A 5 54.51 11.89 -15.20
CA ASP A 5 53.19 12.49 -14.93
C ASP A 5 52.14 12.27 -16.06
N TRP A 6 52.56 11.81 -17.24
CA TRP A 6 51.65 11.63 -18.37
C TRP A 6 50.93 10.27 -18.37
N ILE A 7 51.45 9.28 -17.65
CA ILE A 7 50.88 7.92 -17.63
C ILE A 7 49.65 7.89 -16.71
N TYR A 8 49.74 8.48 -15.51
CA TYR A 8 48.61 8.56 -14.57
C TYR A 8 47.45 9.44 -15.06
N LEU A 9 47.74 10.51 -15.82
CA LEU A 9 46.69 11.33 -16.43
C LEU A 9 45.99 10.57 -17.57
N GLY A 10 46.74 9.74 -18.32
CA GLY A 10 46.20 8.89 -19.37
C GLY A 10 45.25 7.82 -18.83
N ASP A 11 45.60 7.17 -17.73
CA ASP A 11 44.79 6.10 -17.13
C ASP A 11 43.51 6.63 -16.46
N LEU A 12 43.57 7.80 -15.82
CA LEU A 12 42.39 8.45 -15.26
C LEU A 12 41.44 8.95 -16.37
N PHE A 13 41.99 9.49 -17.46
CA PHE A 13 41.19 9.87 -18.63
C PHE A 13 40.57 8.64 -19.30
N CYS A 14 41.29 7.53 -19.36
CA CYS A 14 40.79 6.26 -19.89
C CYS A 14 39.65 5.71 -19.03
N LEU A 15 39.76 5.75 -17.70
CA LEU A 15 38.71 5.32 -16.76
C LEU A 15 37.46 6.20 -16.83
N VAL A 16 37.62 7.53 -16.90
CA VAL A 16 36.48 8.47 -17.02
C VAL A 16 35.83 8.34 -18.39
N SER A 17 36.60 8.25 -19.47
CA SER A 17 36.06 7.96 -20.81
C SER A 17 35.36 6.60 -20.85
N CYS A 18 35.87 5.58 -20.17
CA CYS A 18 35.23 4.27 -20.10
C CYS A 18 33.91 4.32 -19.31
N LEU A 19 33.85 5.10 -18.21
CA LEU A 19 32.64 5.31 -17.42
C LEU A 19 31.57 6.13 -18.16
N CYS A 20 32.01 7.15 -18.92
CA CYS A 20 31.14 7.96 -19.78
C CYS A 20 30.62 7.15 -20.97
N CYS A 21 31.48 6.35 -21.63
CA CYS A 21 31.06 5.41 -22.67
C CYS A 21 30.11 4.35 -22.10
N PHE A 22 30.35 3.85 -20.88
CA PHE A 22 29.49 2.87 -20.23
C PHE A 22 28.11 3.45 -19.90
N ASN A 23 28.04 4.67 -19.36
CA ASN A 23 26.76 5.34 -19.15
C ASN A 23 26.08 5.67 -20.48
N SER A 24 26.81 6.14 -21.49
CA SER A 24 26.24 6.46 -22.80
C SER A 24 25.68 5.23 -23.50
N ILE A 25 26.39 4.10 -23.51
CA ILE A 25 25.93 2.82 -24.09
C ILE A 25 24.73 2.30 -23.29
N LEU A 26 24.77 2.38 -21.95
CA LEU A 26 23.66 1.96 -21.10
C LEU A 26 22.40 2.79 -21.35
N TYR A 27 22.51 4.13 -21.44
CA TYR A 27 21.38 5.01 -21.72
C TYR A 27 20.88 4.85 -23.17
N GLN A 28 21.77 4.60 -24.13
CA GLN A 28 21.41 4.41 -25.54
C GLN A 28 20.74 3.05 -25.78
N ASP A 29 21.15 1.98 -25.08
CA ASP A 29 20.51 0.67 -25.13
C ASP A 29 19.17 0.68 -24.38
N ILE A 30 19.08 1.39 -23.24
CA ILE A 30 17.81 1.58 -22.51
C ILE A 30 16.84 2.43 -23.35
N ALA A 31 17.29 3.51 -23.98
CA ALA A 31 16.48 4.34 -24.86
C ALA A 31 16.07 3.58 -26.14
N GLY A 32 16.95 2.76 -26.72
CA GLY A 32 16.65 1.90 -27.86
C GLY A 32 15.61 0.83 -27.54
N THR A 33 15.63 0.29 -26.32
CA THR A 33 14.66 -0.71 -25.86
C THR A 33 13.32 -0.07 -25.45
N LEU A 34 13.33 1.17 -24.95
CA LEU A 34 12.12 1.95 -24.66
C LEU A 34 11.47 2.55 -25.93
N ALA A 35 12.23 2.72 -27.01
CA ALA A 35 11.73 3.26 -28.28
C ALA A 35 10.98 2.23 -29.14
N THR A 36 11.14 0.93 -28.86
CA THR A 36 10.41 -0.13 -29.56
C THR A 36 9.17 -0.56 -28.77
N GLU A 37 8.06 0.07 -29.14
CA GLU A 37 6.67 -0.38 -29.02
C GLU A 37 5.99 -0.35 -27.63
N ALA A 38 4.85 0.35 -27.61
CA ALA A 38 3.88 0.37 -26.52
C ALA A 38 3.34 -1.05 -26.27
N ALA A 39 3.71 -1.65 -25.15
CA ALA A 39 3.42 -3.04 -24.85
C ALA A 39 1.99 -3.23 -24.32
N GLU A 40 1.05 -3.54 -25.22
CA GLU A 40 -0.27 -4.09 -24.88
C GLU A 40 -0.23 -5.62 -24.64
N ASP A 41 0.90 -6.30 -24.93
CA ASP A 41 1.06 -7.75 -24.77
C ASP A 41 2.03 -8.14 -23.63
N SER A 42 1.51 -8.92 -22.69
CA SER A 42 2.22 -9.52 -21.55
C SER A 42 3.50 -10.29 -21.91
N THR A 43 3.56 -10.89 -23.10
CA THR A 43 4.73 -11.69 -23.51
C THR A 43 5.93 -10.81 -23.91
N GLN A 44 5.67 -9.61 -24.43
CA GLN A 44 6.70 -8.63 -24.76
C GLN A 44 7.28 -7.98 -23.49
N VAL A 45 6.43 -7.71 -22.48
CA VAL A 45 6.84 -7.23 -21.16
C VAL A 45 7.77 -8.23 -20.45
N ALA A 46 7.46 -9.53 -20.55
CA ALA A 46 8.31 -10.58 -19.97
C ALA A 46 9.71 -10.65 -20.63
N LYS A 47 9.78 -10.49 -21.95
CA LYS A 47 11.06 -10.42 -22.69
C LYS A 47 11.87 -9.17 -22.32
N LEU A 48 11.21 -8.02 -22.21
CA LEU A 48 11.84 -6.76 -21.79
C LEU A 48 12.42 -6.85 -20.38
N ARG A 49 11.66 -7.44 -19.45
CA ARG A 49 12.14 -7.69 -18.09
C ARG A 49 13.36 -8.61 -18.07
N SER A 50 13.35 -9.69 -18.84
CA SER A 50 14.49 -10.61 -18.93
C SER A 50 15.74 -9.94 -19.53
N ALA A 51 15.57 -9.07 -20.53
CA ALA A 51 16.66 -8.28 -21.11
C ALA A 51 17.24 -7.30 -20.07
N LEU A 52 16.40 -6.60 -19.31
CA LEU A 52 16.81 -5.69 -18.24
C LEU A 52 17.55 -6.42 -17.11
N GLU A 53 17.06 -7.58 -16.68
CA GLU A 53 17.72 -8.42 -15.67
C GLU A 53 19.12 -8.89 -16.15
N SER A 54 19.26 -9.21 -17.45
CA SER A 54 20.53 -9.56 -18.07
C SER A 54 21.52 -8.38 -18.10
N VAL A 55 21.03 -7.18 -18.42
CA VAL A 55 21.83 -5.94 -18.41
C VAL A 55 22.30 -5.61 -16.99
N ASP A 56 21.42 -5.70 -16.01
CA ASP A 56 21.73 -5.45 -14.60
C ASP A 56 22.72 -6.49 -14.03
N HIS A 57 22.60 -7.75 -14.46
CA HIS A 57 23.59 -8.79 -14.14
C HIS A 57 24.97 -8.47 -14.74
N LYS A 58 25.04 -8.06 -16.01
CA LYS A 58 26.30 -7.62 -16.64
C LYS A 58 26.90 -6.42 -15.91
N ARG A 59 26.07 -5.43 -15.54
CA ARG A 59 26.49 -4.25 -14.75
C ARG A 59 27.13 -4.67 -13.42
N ARG A 60 26.48 -5.56 -12.66
CA ARG A 60 27.03 -6.08 -11.40
C ARG A 60 28.37 -6.77 -11.61
N LYS A 61 28.48 -7.61 -12.64
CA LYS A 61 29.72 -8.33 -12.97
C LYS A 61 30.87 -7.39 -13.32
N ILE A 62 30.61 -6.35 -14.11
CA ILE A 62 31.60 -5.33 -14.48
C ILE A 62 32.02 -4.50 -13.26
N LEU A 63 31.07 -4.07 -12.42
CA LEU A 63 31.39 -3.35 -11.18
C LEU A 63 32.20 -4.19 -10.19
N GLN A 64 31.92 -5.50 -10.13
CA GLN A 64 32.70 -6.42 -9.30
C GLN A 64 34.11 -6.62 -9.87
N GLN A 65 34.26 -6.72 -11.18
CA GLN A 65 35.57 -6.78 -11.84
C GLN A 65 36.36 -5.49 -11.59
N MET A 66 35.75 -4.32 -11.75
CA MET A 66 36.39 -3.03 -11.45
C MET A 66 36.81 -2.89 -9.98
N ARG A 67 36.02 -3.42 -9.03
CA ARG A 67 36.41 -3.47 -7.61
C ARG A 67 37.59 -4.41 -7.37
N SER A 68 37.61 -5.55 -8.05
CA SER A 68 38.72 -6.50 -8.02
C SER A 68 40.00 -5.88 -8.62
N ASP A 69 39.86 -5.13 -9.71
CA ASP A 69 40.96 -4.45 -10.38
C ASP A 69 41.46 -3.24 -9.57
N MET A 70 40.57 -2.50 -8.88
CA MET A 70 40.99 -1.50 -7.88
C MET A 70 41.68 -2.13 -6.68
N ALA A 71 41.21 -3.29 -6.19
CA ALA A 71 41.88 -3.99 -5.09
C ALA A 71 43.29 -4.46 -5.48
N MET A 72 43.50 -4.81 -6.76
CA MET A 72 44.82 -5.05 -7.35
C MET A 72 45.68 -3.79 -7.45
N LEU A 73 45.08 -2.61 -7.64
CA LEU A 73 45.78 -1.33 -7.74
C LEU A 73 46.06 -0.67 -6.37
N THR A 74 45.38 -1.07 -5.29
CA THR A 74 45.55 -0.52 -3.92
C THR A 74 46.77 -1.06 -3.14
N LEU A 75 47.79 -1.58 -3.82
CA LEU A 75 49.08 -1.92 -3.20
C LEU A 75 50.09 -0.77 -3.21
N GLU A 76 49.75 0.40 -3.77
CA GLU A 76 50.55 1.61 -3.62
C GLU A 76 49.72 2.81 -3.12
N ASP A 77 50.15 3.29 -1.96
CA ASP A 77 49.95 4.57 -1.29
C ASP A 77 48.74 5.47 -1.60
N GLY A 78 47.93 5.62 -0.54
CA GLY A 78 47.54 6.92 0.02
C GLY A 78 47.14 8.04 -0.93
N SER A 79 45.84 8.19 -1.21
CA SER A 79 45.28 9.47 -1.63
C SER A 79 43.83 9.68 -1.21
N SER A 80 43.50 10.96 -1.00
CA SER A 80 42.39 11.56 -0.25
C SER A 80 40.97 11.28 -0.80
N PRO A 81 39.91 11.48 0.00
CA PRO A 81 38.55 11.12 -0.40
C PRO A 81 38.04 11.98 -1.56
N VAL A 82 37.57 11.31 -2.61
CA VAL A 82 36.90 11.90 -3.77
C VAL A 82 35.69 12.72 -3.30
N ARG A 83 35.72 14.03 -3.57
CA ARG A 83 34.63 14.95 -3.25
C ARG A 83 33.54 14.79 -4.32
N ASN A 84 32.45 14.12 -3.97
CA ASN A 84 31.27 14.00 -4.83
C ASN A 84 30.73 15.40 -5.23
N PRO A 85 30.27 15.60 -6.47
CA PRO A 85 29.48 16.78 -6.82
C PRO A 85 28.21 16.82 -5.95
N SER A 86 27.74 18.03 -5.62
CA SER A 86 26.61 18.21 -4.70
C SER A 86 25.33 17.62 -5.29
N THR A 87 24.81 16.55 -4.68
CA THR A 87 23.52 15.91 -5.03
C THR A 87 22.31 16.65 -4.45
N ALA A 88 22.53 17.78 -3.76
CA ALA A 88 21.48 18.42 -2.97
C ALA A 88 20.31 18.93 -3.82
N ALA A 89 20.56 19.35 -5.06
CA ALA A 89 19.51 19.79 -5.97
C ALA A 89 18.69 18.60 -6.51
N GLU A 90 19.35 17.50 -6.84
CA GLU A 90 18.72 16.24 -7.24
C GLU A 90 17.92 15.61 -6.10
N ASP A 91 18.48 15.61 -4.88
CA ASP A 91 17.83 15.11 -3.67
C ASP A 91 16.60 15.96 -3.32
N ALA A 92 16.69 17.30 -3.43
CA ALA A 92 15.55 18.19 -3.26
C ALA A 92 14.47 17.98 -4.34
N ARG A 93 14.89 17.71 -5.59
CA ARG A 93 13.97 17.39 -6.69
C ARG A 93 13.25 16.06 -6.44
N LEU A 94 13.96 15.02 -6.02
CA LEU A 94 13.40 13.71 -5.67
C LEU A 94 12.42 13.84 -4.49
N ALA A 95 12.78 14.55 -3.43
CA ALA A 95 11.93 14.78 -2.27
C ALA A 95 10.62 15.51 -2.64
N SER A 96 10.70 16.51 -3.53
CA SER A 96 9.54 17.23 -4.06
C SER A 96 8.62 16.30 -4.84
N LEU A 97 9.17 15.48 -5.75
CA LEU A 97 8.38 14.54 -6.55
C LEU A 97 7.69 13.46 -5.69
N VAL A 98 8.38 12.94 -4.67
CA VAL A 98 7.79 11.98 -3.72
C VAL A 98 6.64 12.63 -2.94
N SER A 99 6.83 13.87 -2.48
CA SER A 99 5.79 14.62 -1.77
C SER A 99 4.59 14.94 -2.66
N LEU A 100 4.84 15.30 -3.92
CA LEU A 100 3.81 15.53 -4.93
C LEU A 100 3.00 14.26 -5.19
N ASP A 101 3.65 13.12 -5.41
CA ASP A 101 2.97 11.83 -5.59
C ASP A 101 2.08 11.47 -4.38
N GLY A 102 2.56 11.74 -3.16
CA GLY A 102 1.76 11.60 -1.94
C GLY A 102 0.50 12.47 -1.92
N ILE A 103 0.62 13.75 -2.33
CA ILE A 103 -0.51 14.67 -2.45
C ILE A 103 -1.50 14.16 -3.52
N LEU A 104 -1.01 13.77 -4.70
CA LEU A 104 -1.85 13.30 -5.79
C LEU A 104 -2.60 12.00 -5.45
N LYS A 105 -2.00 11.10 -4.68
CA LYS A 105 -2.66 9.90 -4.16
C LYS A 105 -3.84 10.25 -3.26
N LEU A 106 -3.62 11.17 -2.30
CA LEU A 106 -4.68 11.62 -1.38
C LEU A 106 -5.80 12.36 -2.12
N VAL A 107 -5.45 13.23 -3.09
CA VAL A 107 -6.42 13.89 -3.96
C VAL A 107 -7.26 12.87 -4.75
N LYS A 108 -6.61 11.84 -5.33
CA LYS A 108 -7.30 10.77 -6.06
C LYS A 108 -8.22 9.96 -5.15
N ASP A 109 -7.83 9.74 -3.90
CA ASP A 109 -8.68 9.08 -2.91
C ASP A 109 -9.91 9.93 -2.54
N VAL A 110 -9.76 11.25 -2.46
CA VAL A 110 -10.89 12.19 -2.25
C VAL A 110 -11.84 12.16 -3.45
N LEU A 111 -11.32 12.21 -4.69
CA LEU A 111 -12.12 12.10 -5.91
C LEU A 111 -12.88 10.76 -6.01
N ARG A 112 -12.24 9.66 -5.59
CA ARG A 112 -12.89 8.35 -5.53
C ARG A 112 -14.01 8.34 -4.48
N GLN A 113 -13.84 9.04 -3.37
CA GLN A 113 -14.86 9.15 -2.33
C GLN A 113 -15.99 10.13 -2.71
N SER A 114 -15.72 11.08 -3.61
CA SER A 114 -16.67 12.07 -4.08
C SER A 114 -17.56 11.57 -5.22
N SER A 115 -17.32 10.36 -5.75
CA SER A 115 -18.14 9.77 -6.83
C SER A 115 -19.49 9.22 -6.37
N VAL A 116 -19.90 9.52 -5.14
CA VAL A 116 -21.19 9.09 -4.56
C VAL A 116 -22.27 10.15 -4.82
N ASN A 117 -23.52 9.70 -4.94
CA ASN A 117 -24.64 10.59 -5.31
C ASN A 117 -25.03 11.58 -4.19
N THR A 118 -24.72 11.27 -2.93
CA THR A 118 -24.99 12.08 -1.74
C THR A 118 -23.87 11.92 -0.71
N LEU A 119 -23.59 12.97 0.08
CA LEU A 119 -22.64 12.93 1.19
C LEU A 119 -23.31 13.46 2.46
N SER A 120 -23.02 12.87 3.62
CA SER A 120 -23.39 13.49 4.90
C SER A 120 -22.64 14.81 5.10
N LYS A 121 -23.26 15.78 5.79
CA LYS A 121 -22.66 17.10 6.08
C LYS A 121 -21.27 16.98 6.72
N SER A 122 -21.13 16.07 7.68
CA SER A 122 -19.87 15.81 8.39
C SER A 122 -18.79 15.28 7.47
N ARG A 123 -19.14 14.36 6.55
CA ARG A 123 -18.19 13.75 5.60
C ARG A 123 -17.74 14.75 4.54
N LYS A 124 -18.66 15.53 3.97
CA LYS A 124 -18.33 16.59 3.01
C LYS A 124 -17.38 17.61 3.63
N LYS A 125 -17.67 18.05 4.87
CA LYS A 125 -16.80 18.97 5.62
C LYS A 125 -15.41 18.37 5.88
N ALA A 126 -15.33 17.09 6.26
CA ALA A 126 -14.05 16.41 6.47
C ALA A 126 -13.22 16.30 5.18
N MET A 127 -13.87 16.04 4.04
CA MET A 127 -13.19 15.97 2.74
C MET A 127 -12.63 17.33 2.30
N LEU A 128 -13.40 18.42 2.47
CA LEU A 128 -12.93 19.77 2.18
C LEU A 128 -11.77 20.19 3.10
N ALA A 129 -11.87 19.87 4.41
CA ALA A 129 -10.79 20.12 5.36
C ALA A 129 -9.50 19.36 5.00
N SER A 130 -9.63 18.10 4.55
CA SER A 130 -8.47 17.33 4.07
C SER A 130 -7.81 17.97 2.84
N LEU A 131 -8.60 18.56 1.93
CA LEU A 131 -8.07 19.31 0.80
C LEU A 131 -7.40 20.64 1.24
N ASP A 132 -7.82 21.24 2.35
CA ASP A 132 -7.15 22.40 2.96
C ASP A 132 -5.78 21.99 3.51
N GLU A 133 -5.70 20.90 4.27
CA GLU A 133 -4.44 20.37 4.80
C GLU A 133 -3.44 20.01 3.68
N LEU A 134 -3.91 19.51 2.54
CA LEU A 134 -3.05 19.24 1.39
C LEU A 134 -2.50 20.52 0.75
N ALA A 135 -3.30 21.59 0.72
CA ALA A 135 -2.83 22.90 0.26
C ALA A 135 -1.78 23.50 1.22
N GLU A 136 -1.94 23.30 2.53
CA GLU A 136 -0.97 23.72 3.55
C GLU A 136 0.38 22.99 3.43
N ARG A 137 0.40 21.80 2.80
CA ARG A 137 1.63 21.05 2.51
C ARG A 137 2.35 21.50 1.25
N MET A 138 1.79 22.39 0.44
CA MET A 138 2.44 22.88 -0.78
C MET A 138 3.85 23.47 -0.58
N PRO A 139 4.19 24.17 0.52
CA PRO A 139 5.54 24.69 0.74
C PRO A 139 6.63 23.61 0.87
N SER A 140 6.28 22.34 1.03
CA SER A 140 7.27 21.24 1.00
C SER A 140 7.67 20.84 -0.43
N LEU A 141 6.99 21.37 -1.44
CA LEU A 141 7.29 21.16 -2.85
C LEU A 141 8.18 22.28 -3.38
N LEU A 142 8.96 21.97 -4.41
CA LEU A 142 9.60 22.98 -5.24
C LEU A 142 8.54 23.79 -6.00
N ASP A 143 8.82 25.08 -6.22
CA ASP A 143 7.90 26.02 -6.88
C ASP A 143 7.38 25.51 -8.24
N ILE A 144 8.22 24.76 -8.96
CA ILE A 144 7.86 24.17 -10.26
C ILE A 144 6.72 23.14 -10.19
N ASP A 145 6.49 22.53 -9.03
CA ASP A 145 5.45 21.52 -8.82
C ASP A 145 4.16 22.10 -8.23
N HIS A 146 4.19 23.32 -7.67
CA HIS A 146 3.03 23.97 -7.05
C HIS A 146 1.83 24.07 -8.00
N PRO A 147 1.98 24.45 -9.28
CA PRO A 147 0.85 24.53 -10.20
C PRO A 147 0.15 23.17 -10.41
N CYS A 148 0.93 22.07 -10.43
CA CYS A 148 0.40 20.73 -10.60
C CYS A 148 -0.42 20.29 -9.38
N ALA A 149 0.16 20.45 -8.18
CA ALA A 149 -0.52 20.14 -6.93
C ALA A 149 -1.80 20.97 -6.75
N ARG A 150 -1.71 22.30 -6.98
CA ARG A 150 -2.84 23.23 -6.84
C ARG A 150 -3.99 22.85 -7.77
N ARG A 151 -3.71 22.63 -9.05
CA ARG A 151 -4.73 22.24 -10.04
C ARG A 151 -5.51 21.00 -9.59
N HIS A 152 -4.82 19.96 -9.13
CA HIS A 152 -5.47 18.73 -8.72
C HIS A 152 -6.26 18.86 -7.40
N ILE A 153 -5.77 19.67 -6.45
CA ILE A 153 -6.53 19.99 -5.24
C ILE A 153 -7.79 20.78 -5.58
N GLU A 154 -7.71 21.77 -6.47
CA GLU A 154 -8.85 22.57 -6.93
C GLU A 154 -9.88 21.72 -7.69
N GLU A 155 -9.43 20.84 -8.60
CA GLU A 155 -10.27 19.87 -9.30
C GLU A 155 -11.05 18.99 -8.31
N ALA A 156 -10.39 18.48 -7.27
CA ALA A 156 -11.05 17.69 -6.24
C ALA A 156 -12.04 18.51 -5.39
N ARG A 157 -11.75 19.78 -5.09
CA ARG A 157 -12.72 20.65 -4.42
C ARG A 157 -13.96 20.85 -5.27
N HIS A 158 -13.78 21.16 -6.55
CA HIS A 158 -14.88 21.35 -7.49
C HIS A 158 -15.72 20.08 -7.68
N ALA A 159 -15.14 18.90 -7.49
CA ALA A 159 -15.88 17.64 -7.49
C ALA A 159 -16.69 17.40 -6.20
N VAL A 160 -16.21 17.87 -5.04
CA VAL A 160 -16.83 17.66 -3.72
C VAL A 160 -17.91 18.70 -3.40
N GLU A 161 -17.67 19.95 -3.74
CA GLU A 161 -18.53 21.08 -3.42
C GLU A 161 -19.98 20.97 -3.94
N PRO A 162 -20.24 20.50 -5.19
CA PRO A 162 -21.59 20.40 -5.73
C PRO A 162 -22.38 19.17 -5.25
N ILE A 163 -21.77 18.25 -4.48
CA ILE A 163 -22.45 17.04 -4.03
C ILE A 163 -23.54 17.41 -3.01
N PRO A 164 -24.79 16.94 -3.21
CA PRO A 164 -25.90 17.25 -2.31
C PRO A 164 -25.67 16.64 -0.92
N GLU A 165 -25.97 17.45 0.10
CA GLU A 165 -25.86 17.07 1.50
C GLU A 165 -27.12 16.34 1.96
N GLU A 166 -26.95 15.16 2.57
CA GLU A 166 -28.03 14.48 3.27
C GLU A 166 -28.21 15.14 4.65
N ASP A 167 -29.42 15.63 4.95
CA ASP A 167 -29.72 16.34 6.19
C ASP A 167 -29.96 15.35 7.34
N ASP A 168 -29.24 15.52 8.44
CA ASP A 168 -29.24 14.63 9.62
C ASP A 168 -30.42 14.95 10.58
N LEU A 169 -31.55 15.36 10.01
CA LEU A 169 -32.75 15.76 10.73
C LEU A 169 -33.96 15.20 10.00
N LEU A 170 -34.49 14.09 10.53
CA LEU A 170 -35.91 13.76 10.71
C LEU A 170 -36.06 12.24 10.95
N HIS A 171 -35.79 11.82 12.19
CA HIS A 171 -36.50 10.70 12.83
C HIS A 171 -36.90 11.17 14.23
N ASP A 172 -37.69 12.25 14.26
CA ASP A 172 -38.51 12.54 15.43
C ASP A 172 -39.97 12.62 14.98
N THR A 173 -40.83 11.95 15.74
CA THR A 173 -42.29 11.89 15.66
C THR A 173 -42.94 10.86 14.72
N VAL A 174 -43.72 9.99 15.39
CA VAL A 174 -44.82 9.13 14.93
C VAL A 174 -44.44 7.72 14.47
N HIS A 175 -44.22 6.83 15.44
CA HIS A 175 -45.22 5.79 15.71
C HIS A 175 -45.16 5.34 17.17
N ALA A 176 -46.21 5.70 17.91
CA ALA A 176 -46.51 5.10 19.18
C ALA A 176 -46.85 3.62 18.98
N SER A 177 -46.01 2.72 19.48
CA SER A 177 -46.48 1.46 20.06
C SER A 177 -45.45 0.93 21.06
N ARG A 178 -45.96 0.67 22.26
CA ARG A 178 -45.23 0.20 23.43
C ARG A 178 -44.68 -1.22 23.16
N HIS A 179 -43.41 -1.47 23.49
CA HIS A 179 -43.04 -2.41 24.55
C HIS A 179 -41.54 -2.26 24.89
N PRO A 180 -41.17 -2.35 26.18
CA PRO A 180 -39.80 -2.22 26.65
C PRO A 180 -39.13 -3.61 26.66
N GLU A 181 -37.91 -3.68 26.15
CA GLU A 181 -36.75 -4.39 26.72
C GLU A 181 -35.71 -4.67 25.63
N ASP A 182 -34.46 -4.44 26.04
CA ASP A 182 -33.23 -5.04 25.54
C ASP A 182 -32.39 -4.26 24.51
N VAL A 183 -31.10 -4.31 24.81
CA VAL A 183 -30.00 -3.49 24.33
C VAL A 183 -29.49 -4.02 23.00
N GLY A 184 -29.35 -3.15 22.00
CA GLY A 184 -28.80 -3.56 20.70
C GLY A 184 -28.39 -2.40 19.82
N LEU A 185 -27.29 -1.73 20.18
CA LEU A 185 -26.55 -0.85 19.26
C LEU A 185 -25.99 -1.68 18.10
N GLY A 186 -26.78 -1.79 17.03
CA GLY A 186 -26.37 -2.35 15.76
C GLY A 186 -26.83 -1.43 14.66
N GLY A 187 -26.01 -0.43 14.31
CA GLY A 187 -26.17 0.29 13.05
C GLY A 187 -26.20 -0.76 11.93
N GLU A 188 -27.34 -0.84 11.25
CA GLU A 188 -27.62 -1.82 10.22
C GLU A 188 -26.54 -1.70 9.14
N THR A 189 -25.55 -2.60 9.18
CA THR A 189 -24.43 -2.55 8.25
C THR A 189 -24.94 -3.09 6.93
N ASP A 190 -25.23 -2.20 5.99
CA ASP A 190 -25.75 -2.58 4.67
C ASP A 190 -24.69 -3.37 3.91
N VAL A 191 -24.99 -4.64 3.64
CA VAL A 191 -24.14 -5.59 2.93
C VAL A 191 -24.94 -6.14 1.77
N ALA A 192 -24.64 -5.68 0.56
CA ALA A 192 -25.38 -6.02 -0.65
C ALA A 192 -25.31 -7.51 -1.02
N GLN A 193 -24.22 -8.21 -0.66
CA GLN A 193 -24.03 -9.62 -1.00
C GLN A 193 -23.24 -10.37 0.08
N TRP A 194 -23.73 -11.56 0.43
CA TRP A 194 -23.08 -12.49 1.34
C TRP A 194 -22.52 -13.71 0.61
N ASN A 195 -21.26 -14.05 0.89
CA ASN A 195 -20.64 -15.29 0.45
C ASN A 195 -20.50 -16.22 1.66
N VAL A 196 -20.93 -17.47 1.51
CA VAL A 196 -20.91 -18.45 2.59
C VAL A 196 -19.65 -19.30 2.49
N LEU A 197 -18.87 -19.36 3.57
CA LEU A 197 -17.74 -20.28 3.71
C LEU A 197 -18.01 -21.25 4.84
N GLN A 198 -17.68 -22.51 4.60
CA GLN A 198 -17.72 -23.57 5.59
C GLN A 198 -16.29 -23.96 5.98
N PHE A 199 -15.98 -23.93 7.27
CA PHE A 199 -14.70 -24.35 7.82
C PHE A 199 -14.88 -25.67 8.56
N ASN A 200 -14.12 -26.68 8.17
CA ASN A 200 -14.12 -27.98 8.82
C ASN A 200 -13.02 -27.99 9.89
N THR A 201 -13.38 -28.27 11.14
CA THR A 201 -12.45 -28.29 12.29
C THR A 201 -12.13 -29.68 12.82
N GLY A 202 -12.48 -30.74 12.08
CA GLY A 202 -12.27 -32.13 12.50
C GLY A 202 -13.28 -32.63 13.54
N SER A 203 -14.19 -31.78 14.02
CA SER A 203 -15.40 -32.14 14.77
C SER A 203 -16.59 -32.40 13.82
N THR A 204 -17.69 -32.96 14.33
CA THR A 204 -18.90 -33.28 13.53
C THR A 204 -19.69 -32.08 13.04
N ASN A 205 -19.44 -30.88 13.59
CA ASN A 205 -20.17 -29.65 13.26
C ASN A 205 -19.21 -28.61 12.65
N PRO A 206 -19.32 -28.32 11.35
CA PRO A 206 -18.48 -27.31 10.69
C PRO A 206 -18.92 -25.89 11.05
N PHE A 207 -18.00 -24.91 10.98
CA PHE A 207 -18.33 -23.51 11.17
C PHE A 207 -18.83 -22.89 9.87
N ILE A 208 -19.91 -22.12 9.93
CA ILE A 208 -20.41 -21.35 8.80
C ILE A 208 -20.08 -19.87 9.05
N ILE A 209 -19.33 -19.27 8.14
CA ILE A 209 -19.05 -17.84 8.15
C ILE A 209 -19.58 -17.25 6.86
N LYS A 210 -20.52 -16.31 6.97
CA LYS A 210 -20.95 -15.46 5.86
C LYS A 210 -20.03 -14.24 5.84
N CYS A 211 -19.45 -13.91 4.69
CA CYS A 211 -18.66 -12.70 4.51
C CYS A 211 -19.21 -11.82 3.39
N GLY A 212 -19.10 -10.51 3.56
CA GLY A 212 -19.50 -9.51 2.58
C GLY A 212 -18.65 -8.26 2.71
N ALA A 213 -19.03 -7.22 1.98
CA ALA A 213 -18.44 -5.90 2.10
C ALA A 213 -19.54 -4.90 2.46
N ASN A 214 -19.22 -3.96 3.33
CA ASN A 214 -20.04 -2.76 3.53
C ASN A 214 -19.74 -1.72 2.44
N SER A 215 -20.49 -0.61 2.46
CA SER A 215 -20.30 0.55 1.59
C SER A 215 -18.89 1.19 1.69
N ASN A 216 -18.17 0.96 2.79
CA ASN A 216 -16.80 1.45 3.00
C ASN A 216 -15.72 0.51 2.42
N SER A 217 -16.11 -0.57 1.73
CA SER A 217 -15.18 -1.62 1.27
C SER A 217 -14.39 -2.28 2.42
N GLU A 218 -15.06 -2.49 3.55
CA GLU A 218 -14.52 -3.24 4.69
C GLU A 218 -15.12 -4.64 4.73
N LEU A 219 -14.32 -5.61 5.18
CA LEU A 219 -14.79 -6.99 5.33
C LEU A 219 -15.80 -7.06 6.48
N VAL A 220 -17.02 -7.50 6.19
CA VAL A 220 -18.06 -7.76 7.19
C VAL A 220 -18.27 -9.26 7.28
N ILE A 221 -18.39 -9.79 8.49
CA ILE A 221 -18.73 -11.18 8.74
C ILE A 221 -20.04 -11.30 9.51
N LYS A 222 -20.77 -12.36 9.19
CA LYS A 222 -21.95 -12.81 9.90
C LYS A 222 -21.79 -14.29 10.21
N ALA A 223 -21.81 -14.63 11.50
CA ALA A 223 -21.67 -16.00 11.99
C ALA A 223 -22.32 -16.12 13.36
N ASP A 224 -22.54 -17.34 13.83
CA ASP A 224 -23.05 -17.58 15.17
C ASP A 224 -22.15 -16.95 16.23
N SER A 225 -22.77 -16.28 17.20
CA SER A 225 -22.08 -15.67 18.34
C SER A 225 -21.22 -16.69 19.08
N ARG A 226 -21.77 -17.90 19.28
CA ARG A 226 -21.11 -19.04 19.91
C ARG A 226 -21.24 -20.28 19.05
N VAL A 227 -20.13 -20.95 18.83
CA VAL A 227 -19.99 -22.18 18.05
C VAL A 227 -20.59 -23.39 18.77
N GLN A 228 -20.44 -23.45 20.09
CA GLN A 228 -20.93 -24.56 20.91
C GLN A 228 -22.44 -24.43 21.20
N GLU A 229 -23.01 -23.23 21.09
CA GLU A 229 -24.41 -22.92 21.35
C GLU A 229 -24.98 -21.98 20.26
N PRO A 230 -25.34 -22.51 19.06
CA PRO A 230 -25.88 -21.70 17.96
C PRO A 230 -27.24 -21.05 18.27
N LYS A 231 -27.81 -21.30 19.46
CA LYS A 231 -29.00 -20.59 19.97
C LYS A 231 -28.72 -19.12 20.32
N GLY A 232 -27.45 -18.70 20.39
CA GLY A 232 -27.02 -17.34 20.71
C GLY A 232 -27.18 -16.30 19.59
N GLY A 233 -27.76 -16.69 18.45
CA GLY A 233 -28.01 -15.80 17.31
C GLY A 233 -26.76 -15.53 16.46
N GLU A 234 -26.99 -15.19 15.19
CA GLU A 234 -25.92 -14.73 14.29
C GLU A 234 -25.58 -13.27 14.63
N ILE A 235 -24.29 -12.96 14.81
CA ILE A 235 -23.80 -11.60 15.00
C ILE A 235 -23.15 -11.09 13.71
N VAL A 236 -23.36 -9.80 13.41
CA VAL A 236 -22.73 -9.11 12.28
C VAL A 236 -21.63 -8.18 12.82
N ARG A 237 -20.42 -8.30 12.28
CA ARG A 237 -19.25 -7.52 12.69
C ARG A 237 -18.37 -7.14 11.51
N VAL A 238 -17.86 -5.92 11.53
CA VAL A 238 -16.75 -5.51 10.66
C VAL A 238 -15.48 -6.14 11.18
N VAL A 239 -14.70 -6.76 10.29
CA VAL A 239 -13.44 -7.43 10.62
C VAL A 239 -12.28 -6.44 10.47
N PRO A 240 -11.48 -6.22 11.53
CA PRO A 240 -10.32 -5.33 11.45
C PRO A 240 -9.31 -5.76 10.38
N ARG A 241 -8.60 -4.79 9.78
CA ARG A 241 -7.51 -5.10 8.85
C ARG A 241 -6.34 -5.72 9.61
N PRO A 242 -5.56 -6.63 8.98
CA PRO A 242 -4.43 -7.29 9.65
C PRO A 242 -3.36 -6.33 10.20
N THR A 243 -3.20 -5.15 9.61
CA THR A 243 -2.23 -4.12 10.03
C THR A 243 -2.48 -3.61 11.45
N VAL A 244 -3.73 -3.68 11.94
CA VAL A 244 -4.09 -3.30 13.32
C VAL A 244 -3.36 -4.17 14.35
N LEU A 245 -2.99 -5.41 13.98
CA LEU A 245 -2.33 -6.34 14.88
C LEU A 245 -0.79 -6.16 14.96
N GLU A 246 -0.17 -5.32 14.11
CA GLU A 246 1.30 -5.25 13.98
C GLU A 246 2.04 -4.89 15.28
N ASN A 247 1.41 -4.13 16.17
CA ASN A 247 2.02 -3.71 17.44
C ASN A 247 1.28 -4.21 18.69
N MET A 248 0.31 -5.12 18.52
CA MET A 248 -0.45 -5.68 19.64
C MET A 248 0.27 -6.88 20.26
N SER A 249 0.12 -7.04 21.56
CA SER A 249 0.47 -8.24 22.31
C SER A 249 -0.58 -9.34 22.11
N LEU A 250 -0.25 -10.58 22.47
CA LEU A 250 -1.18 -11.71 22.35
C LEU A 250 -2.46 -11.49 23.17
N ASP A 251 -2.37 -10.86 24.34
CA ASP A 251 -3.53 -10.64 25.20
C ASP A 251 -4.42 -9.51 24.70
N GLU A 252 -3.85 -8.45 24.13
CA GLU A 252 -4.61 -7.42 23.41
C GLU A 252 -5.34 -8.00 22.19
N MET A 253 -4.68 -8.88 21.43
CA MET A 253 -5.33 -9.58 20.31
C MET A 253 -6.50 -10.46 20.77
N LYS A 254 -6.34 -11.19 21.89
CA LYS A 254 -7.45 -11.97 22.47
C LYS A 254 -8.62 -11.07 22.84
N GLN A 255 -8.34 -9.94 23.48
CA GLN A 255 -9.37 -8.98 23.87
C GLN A 255 -10.11 -8.43 22.64
N LEU A 256 -9.39 -8.05 21.58
CA LEU A 256 -10.00 -7.61 20.32
C LEU A 256 -10.89 -8.71 19.71
N PHE A 257 -10.44 -9.96 19.72
CA PHE A 257 -11.19 -11.09 19.17
C PHE A 257 -12.43 -11.48 20.00
N THR A 258 -12.57 -11.03 21.25
CA THR A 258 -13.83 -11.23 22.01
C THR A 258 -15.02 -10.50 21.39
N GLN A 259 -14.77 -9.47 20.57
CA GLN A 259 -15.81 -8.69 19.90
C GLN A 259 -16.24 -9.30 18.55
N LEU A 260 -15.52 -10.33 18.09
CA LEU A 260 -15.76 -11.03 16.83
C LEU A 260 -16.49 -12.36 17.09
N PRO A 261 -17.17 -12.94 16.08
CA PRO A 261 -17.78 -14.26 16.22
C PRO A 261 -16.76 -15.31 16.65
N GLU A 262 -17.16 -16.21 17.57
CA GLU A 262 -16.26 -17.20 18.17
C GLU A 262 -15.53 -18.05 17.11
N ALA A 263 -16.20 -18.38 16.01
CA ALA A 263 -15.60 -19.13 14.91
C ALA A 263 -14.35 -18.45 14.33
N LEU A 264 -14.36 -17.12 14.22
CA LEU A 264 -13.22 -16.37 13.70
C LEU A 264 -12.05 -16.42 14.70
N SER A 265 -12.35 -16.24 15.98
CA SER A 265 -11.38 -16.29 17.08
C SER A 265 -10.71 -17.66 17.17
N LEU A 266 -11.48 -18.75 17.03
CA LEU A 266 -10.95 -20.12 17.00
C LEU A 266 -10.01 -20.39 15.81
N LEU A 267 -10.33 -19.84 14.64
CA LEU A 267 -9.51 -19.99 13.43
C LEU A 267 -8.24 -19.12 13.48
N ALA A 268 -8.31 -17.96 14.11
CA ALA A 268 -7.22 -16.97 14.12
C ALA A 268 -6.23 -17.17 15.28
N LEU A 269 -6.68 -17.55 16.48
CA LEU A 269 -5.82 -17.62 17.67
C LEU A 269 -4.77 -18.72 17.55
N ALA A 270 -3.55 -18.40 17.95
CA ALA A 270 -2.43 -19.31 18.08
C ALA A 270 -1.80 -19.22 19.48
N ARG A 271 -0.77 -20.06 19.72
CA ARG A 271 0.01 -20.02 20.97
C ARG A 271 0.88 -18.77 21.12
N THR A 272 1.21 -18.11 20.02
CA THR A 272 2.11 -16.94 19.97
C THR A 272 1.43 -15.77 19.25
N ALA A 273 1.89 -14.55 19.52
CA ALA A 273 1.42 -13.34 18.84
C ALA A 273 1.69 -13.43 17.33
N ASP A 274 2.90 -13.81 16.92
CA ASP A 274 3.26 -13.99 15.50
C ASP A 274 2.40 -15.05 14.81
N GLY A 275 2.16 -16.18 15.48
CA GLY A 275 1.28 -17.22 14.97
C GLY A 275 -0.15 -16.72 14.78
N THR A 276 -0.64 -15.89 15.71
CA THR A 276 -1.98 -15.30 15.64
C THR A 276 -2.07 -14.29 14.50
N ARG A 277 -1.07 -13.41 14.34
CA ARG A 277 -0.97 -12.46 13.22
C ARG A 277 -0.96 -13.16 11.87
N ALA A 278 -0.15 -14.21 11.72
CA ALA A 278 -0.04 -14.97 10.49
C ALA A 278 -1.36 -15.69 10.14
N ARG A 279 -1.98 -16.36 11.12
CA ARG A 279 -3.28 -17.03 10.93
C ARG A 279 -4.39 -16.04 10.61
N TYR A 280 -4.47 -14.94 11.35
CA TYR A 280 -5.46 -13.90 11.12
C TYR A 280 -5.31 -13.25 9.74
N SER A 281 -4.09 -12.88 9.35
CA SER A 281 -3.81 -12.32 8.02
C SER A 281 -4.23 -13.28 6.90
N ARG A 282 -3.92 -14.57 7.04
CA ARG A 282 -4.35 -15.60 6.08
C ARG A 282 -5.87 -15.77 6.05
N LEU A 283 -6.53 -15.81 7.20
CA LEU A 283 -7.97 -15.94 7.32
C LEU A 283 -8.69 -14.73 6.70
N TYR A 284 -8.25 -13.51 7.05
CA TYR A 284 -8.75 -12.26 6.49
C TYR A 284 -8.66 -12.28 4.96
N ARG A 285 -7.48 -12.61 4.42
CA ARG A 285 -7.28 -12.72 2.97
C ARG A 285 -8.23 -13.75 2.33
N THR A 286 -8.37 -14.91 2.96
CA THR A 286 -9.26 -15.99 2.48
C THR A 286 -10.71 -15.53 2.38
N LEU A 287 -11.20 -14.84 3.40
CA LEU A 287 -12.56 -14.30 3.44
C LEU A 287 -12.73 -13.16 2.44
N ALA A 288 -11.80 -12.21 2.40
CA ALA A 288 -11.86 -11.05 1.51
C ALA A 288 -11.78 -11.43 0.02
N MET A 289 -10.98 -12.44 -0.34
CA MET A 289 -10.91 -12.95 -1.73
C MET A 289 -12.24 -13.49 -2.24
N LYS A 290 -13.13 -13.95 -1.35
CA LYS A 290 -14.45 -14.43 -1.73
C LYS A 290 -15.46 -13.30 -1.93
N VAL A 291 -15.13 -12.07 -1.56
CA VAL A 291 -16.00 -10.90 -1.69
C VAL A 291 -15.56 -10.08 -2.91
N PRO A 292 -16.36 -10.02 -4.00
CA PRO A 292 -15.95 -9.33 -5.23
C PRO A 292 -15.54 -7.87 -5.03
N ALA A 293 -16.23 -7.15 -4.14
CA ALA A 293 -15.95 -5.74 -3.83
C ALA A 293 -14.60 -5.51 -3.12
N LEU A 294 -13.95 -6.56 -2.60
CA LEU A 294 -12.69 -6.46 -1.85
C LEU A 294 -11.47 -6.97 -2.64
N ARG A 295 -11.62 -7.37 -3.91
CA ARG A 295 -10.52 -7.97 -4.69
C ARG A 295 -9.31 -7.04 -4.78
N ASP A 296 -9.52 -5.75 -5.06
CA ASP A 296 -8.43 -4.78 -5.18
C ASP A 296 -7.70 -4.59 -3.83
N LEU A 297 -8.44 -4.58 -2.72
CA LEU A 297 -7.88 -4.52 -1.37
C LEU A 297 -6.98 -5.74 -1.08
N VAL A 298 -7.40 -6.93 -1.50
CA VAL A 298 -6.61 -8.16 -1.35
C VAL A 298 -5.31 -8.05 -2.15
N SER A 299 -5.35 -7.55 -3.39
CA SER A 299 -4.15 -7.39 -4.22
C SER A 299 -3.12 -6.44 -3.60
N GLU A 300 -3.55 -5.38 -2.91
CA GLU A 300 -2.64 -4.51 -2.16
C GLU A 300 -2.03 -5.20 -0.93
N LEU A 301 -2.82 -6.02 -0.21
CA LEU A 301 -2.32 -6.83 0.90
C LEU A 301 -1.34 -7.93 0.48
N GLU A 302 -1.34 -8.33 -0.79
CA GLU A 302 -0.36 -9.28 -1.35
C GLU A 302 0.95 -8.58 -1.73
N LYS A 303 0.88 -7.36 -2.29
CA LYS A 303 2.07 -6.55 -2.61
C LYS A 303 2.82 -6.11 -1.35
N GLY A 304 2.13 -5.89 -0.24
CA GLY A 304 2.73 -5.57 1.06
C GLY A 304 3.47 -6.72 1.76
N GLY A 305 3.38 -7.96 1.25
CA GLY A 305 3.97 -9.15 1.88
C GLY A 305 5.43 -9.47 1.51
N VAL A 306 6.07 -8.68 0.64
CA VAL A 306 7.39 -8.99 0.06
C VAL A 306 8.57 -8.42 0.87
N LEU A 307 8.35 -7.87 2.07
CA LEU A 307 9.44 -7.31 2.89
C LEU A 307 9.36 -7.78 4.35
N LYS A 308 10.08 -8.87 4.65
CA LYS A 308 11.01 -9.01 5.79
C LYS A 308 11.46 -10.48 5.95
N ASP A 309 12.38 -10.90 5.09
CA ASP A 309 13.42 -11.85 5.52
C ASP A 309 14.65 -11.01 5.90
N VAL A 310 14.71 -10.60 7.18
CA VAL A 310 15.98 -10.17 7.78
C VAL A 310 16.46 -11.36 8.58
N LYS A 311 17.38 -12.10 7.96
CA LYS A 311 18.13 -13.19 8.56
C LYS A 311 19.09 -12.56 9.59
N SER A 312 18.88 -12.85 10.87
CA SER A 312 19.91 -12.73 11.92
C SER A 312 20.83 -13.94 11.90
#